data_AF-A0A1Q7X0B3-F1
#
_entry.id   AF-A0A1Q7X0B3-F1
#
_cell.length_a   1.000
_cell.length_b   1.000
_cell.length_c   1.000
_cell.angle_alpha   90.00
_cell.angle_beta   90.00
_cell.angle_gamma   90.00
#
_symmetry.space_group_name_H-M   'P 1'
#
loop_
_entity.id
_entity.type
_entity.pdbx_description
1 polymer ?
#
loop_
_entity_poly.entity_id
_entity_poly.type
_entity_poly.pdbx_seq_one_letter_code
_entity_poly.pdbx_strand_id
1 'polypeptide(L)' 'MGQAAAYLGVSAASLRSWSNQGLVPVYRTPGGQRRFSTSDLDGFILSMREPVAAGQPVVAMRG' A
#
# COMPACT_ATOMS: atom_id res chain seq x y z
N MET A 1 -4.60 -6.28 -11.28
CA MET A 1 -3.57 -6.94 -10.44
C MET A 1 -2.23 -7.08 -11.17
N GLY A 2 -2.11 -7.90 -12.21
CA GLY A 2 -0.82 -8.13 -12.89
C GLY A 2 -0.10 -6.86 -13.36
N GLN A 3 -0.82 -5.95 -14.03
CA GLN A 3 -0.24 -4.65 -14.46
C GLN A 3 0.25 -3.80 -13.28
N ALA A 4 -0.47 -3.77 -12.16
CA ALA A 4 -0.07 -3.01 -10.97
C ALA A 4 1.15 -3.65 -10.27
N ALA A 5 1.23 -4.98 -10.25
CA ALA A 5 2.38 -5.69 -9.71
C ALA A 5 3.63 -5.42 -10.56
N ALA A 6 3.49 -5.45 -11.88
CA ALA A 6 4.56 -5.06 -12.81
C ALA A 6 4.98 -3.60 -12.63
N TYR A 7 4.03 -2.68 -12.43
CA TYR A 7 4.31 -1.26 -12.18
C TYR A 7 5.18 -1.06 -10.92
N LEU A 8 4.88 -1.78 -9.84
CA LEU A 8 5.65 -1.72 -8.60
C LEU A 8 6.94 -2.55 -8.63
N GLY A 9 7.15 -3.39 -9.66
CA GLY A 9 8.29 -4.31 -9.73
C GLY A 9 8.21 -5.48 -8.74
N VAL A 10 7.00 -5.96 -8.39
CA VAL A 10 6.79 -7.00 -7.39
C VAL A 10 5.93 -8.15 -7.92
N SER A 11 5.87 -9.25 -7.17
CA SER A 11 4.96 -10.35 -7.50
C SER A 11 3.49 -9.96 -7.25
N ALA A 12 2.57 -10.56 -8.01
CA ALA A 12 1.14 -10.39 -7.78
C ALA A 12 0.69 -10.89 -6.38
N ALA A 13 1.39 -11.89 -5.82
CA ALA A 13 1.14 -12.38 -4.47
C ALA A 13 1.53 -11.34 -3.40
N SER A 14 2.68 -10.67 -3.57
CA SER A 14 3.12 -9.57 -2.70
C SER A 14 2.12 -8.42 -2.71
N LEU A 15 1.75 -7.95 -3.90
CA LEU A 15 0.75 -6.88 -4.04
C LEU A 15 -0.60 -7.27 -3.43
N ARG A 16 -1.04 -8.53 -3.61
CA ARG A 16 -2.25 -9.03 -2.96
C ARG A 16 -2.15 -9.01 -1.44
N SER A 17 -1.01 -9.42 -0.88
CA SER A 17 -0.78 -9.40 0.57
C SER A 17 -0.83 -7.98 1.11
N TRP A 18 -0.12 -7.03 0.49
CA TRP A 18 -0.12 -5.63 0.92
C TRP A 18 -1.48 -4.98 0.81
N SER A 19 -2.24 -5.27 -0.27
CA SER A 19 -3.61 -4.79 -0.42
C SER A 19 -4.55 -5.35 0.66
N ASN A 20 -4.34 -6.61 1.07
CA ASN A 20 -5.14 -7.22 2.15
C ASN A 20 -4.81 -6.61 3.51
N GLN A 21 -3.56 -6.20 3.72
CA GLN A 21 -3.09 -5.52 4.92
C GLN A 21 -3.46 -4.02 4.93
N GLY A 22 -4.05 -3.50 3.86
CA GLY A 22 -4.42 -2.08 3.73
C GLY A 22 -3.26 -1.16 3.40
N LEU A 23 -2.07 -1.70 3.09
CA LEU A 23 -0.87 -0.92 2.79
C LEU A 23 -0.93 -0.28 1.39
N VAL A 24 -1.59 -0.96 0.45
CA VAL A 24 -1.82 -0.44 -0.90
C VAL A 24 -3.32 -0.25 -1.08
N PRO A 25 -3.79 0.98 -1.34
CA PRO A 25 -5.20 1.24 -1.64
C PRO A 25 -5.69 0.39 -2.80
N VAL A 26 -6.88 -0.18 -2.65
CA VAL A 26 -7.47 -1.08 -3.64
C VAL A 26 -8.97 -0.88 -3.73
N TYR A 27 -9.47 -0.74 -4.96
CA TYR A 27 -10.90 -0.78 -5.23
C TYR A 27 -11.31 -2.19 -5.66
N ARG A 28 -12.45 -2.67 -5.16
CA ARG A 28 -13.03 -3.95 -5.60
C ARG A 28 -14.22 -3.67 -6.51
N THR A 29 -14.15 -4.21 -7.72
CA THR A 29 -15.31 -4.23 -8.63
C THR A 29 -16.42 -5.13 -8.07
N PRO A 30 -17.68 -4.99 -8.52
CA PRO A 30 -18.76 -5.90 -8.13
C PRO A 30 -18.44 -7.39 -8.30
N GLY A 31 -17.66 -7.77 -9.32
CA GLY A 31 -17.18 -9.15 -9.54
C GLY A 31 -15.97 -9.57 -8.67
N GLY A 32 -15.59 -8.79 -7.66
CA GLY A 32 -14.50 -9.11 -6.73
C GLY A 32 -13.07 -8.87 -7.24
N GLN A 33 -12.90 -8.40 -8.49
CA GLN A 33 -11.59 -8.06 -9.02
C GLN A 33 -11.01 -6.81 -8.34
N ARG A 34 -9.71 -6.84 -8.07
CA ARG A 34 -8.95 -5.71 -7.52
C ARG A 34 -8.46 -4.77 -8.62
N ARG A 35 -8.82 -3.50 -8.51
CA ARG A 35 -8.38 -2.37 -9.35
C ARG A 35 -7.46 -1.46 -8.53
N PHE A 36 -6.44 -0.93 -9.19
CA PHE A 36 -5.43 -0.05 -8.62
C PHE A 36 -5.32 1.18 -9.51
N SER A 37 -5.37 2.36 -8.91
CA SER A 37 -5.04 3.60 -9.59
C SER A 37 -3.52 3.78 -9.62
N THR A 38 -2.96 4.34 -10.69
CA THR A 38 -1.54 4.70 -10.73
C THR A 38 -1.18 5.68 -9.62
N SER A 39 -2.04 6.66 -9.32
CA SER A 39 -1.81 7.63 -8.25
C SER A 39 -1.67 7.00 -6.86
N ASP A 40 -2.44 5.95 -6.58
CA ASP A 40 -2.33 5.21 -5.31
C ASP A 40 -1.02 4.40 -5.24
N LEU A 41 -0.60 3.82 -6.37
CA LEU A 41 0.66 3.09 -6.47
C LEU A 41 1.85 4.04 -6.32
N ASP A 42 1.78 5.24 -6.90
CA ASP A 42 2.79 6.29 -6.73
C ASP A 42 2.87 6.75 -5.28
N GLY A 43 1.72 7.00 -4.63
CA GLY A 43 1.65 7.34 -3.21
C GLY A 43 2.28 6.25 -2.32
N PHE A 44 2.01 4.98 -2.63
CA PHE A 44 2.65 3.86 -1.94
C PHE A 44 4.18 3.86 -2.12
N ILE A 45 4.69 4.05 -3.35
CA ILE A 45 6.14 4.16 -3.61
C ILE A 45 6.76 5.29 -2.80
N LEU A 46 6.10 6.44 -2.72
CA LEU A 46 6.58 7.59 -1.93
C LEU A 46 6.63 7.26 -0.44
N SER A 47 5.59 6.62 0.12
CA SER A 47 5.56 6.23 1.54
C SER A 47 6.66 5.23 1.93
N MET A 48 7.13 4.40 0.98
CA MET A 48 8.26 3.48 1.22
C MET A 48 9.61 4.20 1.24
N ARG A 49 9.70 5.38 0.61
CA ARG A 49 10.93 6.19 0.53
C ARG A 49 11.04 7.18 1.67
N GLU A 50 9.94 7.51 2.33
CA GLU A 50 10.01 8.27 3.57
C GLU A 50 10.79 7.44 4.59
N PRO A 51 12.00 7.86 5.02
CA PRO A 51 12.59 7.26 6.19
C PRO A 51 11.57 7.44 7.31
N VAL A 52 11.29 6.40 8.09
CA VAL A 52 10.54 6.53 9.35
C VAL A 52 11.11 7.76 10.04
N ALA A 53 10.34 8.85 10.06
CA ALA A 53 10.80 10.12 10.58
C ALA A 53 11.33 9.82 11.99
N ALA A 54 12.61 10.07 12.20
CA ALA A 54 13.26 9.84 13.48
C ALA A 54 12.48 10.62 14.56
N GLY A 55 11.70 9.91 15.37
CA GLY A 55 10.98 10.47 16.51
C GLY A 55 9.54 10.92 16.21
N GLN A 56 8.59 9.99 16.35
CA GLN A 56 7.37 10.35 17.08
C GLN A 56 7.53 9.79 18.50
N PRO A 57 7.58 10.64 19.55
CA PRO A 57 7.39 10.15 20.90
C PRO A 57 5.97 9.62 20.95
N VAL A 58 5.82 8.33 21.28
CA VAL A 58 4.54 7.82 21.79
C VAL A 58 4.24 8.67 23.02
N VAL A 59 3.33 9.63 22.86
CA VAL A 59 2.85 10.44 23.96
C VAL A 59 2.31 9.46 24.99
N ALA A 60 2.95 9.46 26.16
CA ALA A 60 2.44 8.82 27.35
C ALA A 60 1.00 9.30 27.57
N MET A 61 0.03 8.45 27.24
CA MET A 61 -1.34 8.63 27.69
C MET A 61 -1.50 7.82 28.96
N ARG A 62 -1.57 8.58 30.06
CA ARG A 62 -1.81 8.17 31.45
C ARG A 62 -2.90 7.10 31.58
N GLY A 63 -2.70 6.20 32.54
CA GLY A 63 -3.71 5.30 33.09
C GLY A 63 -3.06 4.30 34.03
#